data_AF-A0A7X1IY27-F1
#
_entry.id   AF-A0A7X1IY27-F1
#
_cell.length_a   1.000
_cell.length_b   1.000
_cell.length_c   1.000
_cell.angle_alpha   90.00
_cell.angle_beta   90.00
_cell.angle_gamma   90.00
#
_symmetry.space_group_name_H-M   'P 1'
#
loop_
_entity.id
_entity.type
_entity.pdbx_description
1 polymer ?
#
loop_
_entity_poly.entity_id
_entity_poly.type
_entity_poly.pdbx_seq_one_letter_code
_entity_poly.pdbx_strand_id
1 'polypeptide(L)'
;MSALDKAELAAMIEEATVDAYNEDEQLTGLFTMLEEHLDLPFTTVVLGVEVTVGGIDLTLDGRIVVLCSHGGMRQSIGILDLPLPSPAPEGAQWIEAYRHWAG
;
A
#
# COMPACT_ATOMS: atom_id res chain seq x y z
N MET A 1 7.25 3.27 16.20
CA MET A 1 8.29 3.15 15.16
C MET A 1 8.50 4.55 14.60
N SER A 2 9.75 4.98 14.40
CA SER A 2 10.05 6.25 13.72
C SER A 2 9.51 6.19 12.29
N ALA A 3 9.07 7.31 11.73
CA ALA A 3 8.86 7.40 10.29
C ALA A 3 10.19 7.10 9.58
N LEU A 4 10.14 6.31 8.50
CA LEU A 4 11.29 6.04 7.66
C LEU A 4 11.77 7.34 7.01
N ASP A 5 13.07 7.50 6.89
CA ASP A 5 13.62 8.62 6.15
C ASP A 5 13.56 8.39 4.63
N LYS A 6 13.88 9.43 3.85
CA LYS A 6 13.82 9.35 2.39
C LYS A 6 14.80 8.35 1.80
N ALA A 7 15.95 8.14 2.44
CA ALA A 7 16.95 7.22 1.94
C ALA A 7 16.52 5.76 2.16
N GLU A 8 15.90 5.47 3.30
CA GLU A 8 15.31 4.16 3.58
C GLU A 8 14.17 3.84 2.60
N LEU A 9 13.27 4.79 2.35
CA LEU A 9 12.20 4.62 1.36
C LEU A 9 12.76 4.43 -0.06
N ALA A 10 13.79 5.19 -0.45
CA ALA A 10 14.43 5.02 -1.75
C ALA A 10 15.08 3.65 -1.91
N ALA A 11 15.72 3.11 -0.87
CA ALA A 11 16.31 1.77 -0.91
C ALA A 11 15.24 0.67 -1.06
N MET A 12 14.09 0.82 -0.39
CA MET A 12 12.96 -0.09 -0.56
C MET A 12 12.39 -0.03 -1.99
N ILE A 13 12.29 1.17 -2.57
CA ILE A 13 11.85 1.32 -3.96
C ILE A 13 12.87 0.68 -4.91
N GLU A 14 14.17 0.87 -4.69
CA GLU A 14 15.22 0.22 -5.49
C GLU A 14 15.11 -1.31 -5.43
N GLU A 15 14.85 -1.87 -4.24
CA GLU A 15 14.59 -3.30 -4.06
C GLU A 15 13.39 -3.77 -4.89
N ALA A 16 12.27 -3.06 -4.81
CA ALA A 16 11.06 -3.40 -5.55
C ALA A 16 11.19 -3.24 -7.07
N THR A 17 12.16 -2.46 -7.54
CA THR A 17 12.29 -2.04 -8.96
C THR A 17 13.57 -2.51 -9.64
N VAL A 18 14.33 -3.39 -9.01
CA VAL A 18 15.67 -3.82 -9.46
C VAL A 18 15.70 -4.39 -10.90
N ASP A 19 14.61 -5.01 -11.36
CA ASP A 19 14.47 -5.55 -12.73
C ASP A 19 13.33 -4.86 -13.51
N ALA A 20 13.03 -3.61 -13.16
CA ALA A 20 12.04 -2.81 -13.86
C ALA A 20 12.70 -1.86 -14.88
N TYR A 21 12.25 -1.93 -16.12
CA TYR A 21 12.70 -1.13 -17.26
C TYR A 21 11.72 0.03 -17.59
N ASN A 22 10.51 0.02 -17.04
CA ASN A 22 9.49 1.07 -17.22
C ASN A 22 8.62 1.25 -15.95
N GLU A 23 7.76 2.27 -15.95
CA GLU A 23 6.89 2.60 -14.80
C GLU A 23 5.87 1.49 -14.47
N ASP A 24 5.32 0.79 -15.47
CA ASP A 24 4.36 -0.29 -15.26
C ASP A 24 5.02 -1.49 -14.55
N GLU A 25 6.27 -1.80 -14.91
CA GLU A 25 7.08 -2.81 -14.23
C GLU A 25 7.46 -2.37 -12.82
N GLN A 26 7.79 -1.10 -12.60
CA GLN A 26 8.07 -0.58 -11.26
C GLN A 26 6.84 -0.67 -10.35
N LEU A 27 5.68 -0.30 -10.89
CA LEU A 27 4.38 -0.40 -10.20
C LEU A 27 4.07 -1.86 -9.84
N THR A 28 4.33 -2.79 -10.76
CA THR A 28 4.12 -4.22 -10.54
C THR A 28 5.04 -4.74 -9.43
N GLY A 29 6.32 -4.35 -9.43
CA GLY A 29 7.26 -4.74 -8.37
C GLY A 29 6.87 -4.19 -7.00
N LEU A 30 6.43 -2.93 -6.92
CA LEU A 30 5.92 -2.34 -5.67
C LEU A 30 4.64 -3.03 -5.18
N PHE A 31 3.73 -3.39 -6.11
CA PHE A 31 2.54 -4.16 -5.79
C PHE A 31 2.90 -5.55 -5.23
N THR A 32 3.87 -6.26 -5.83
CA THR A 32 4.35 -7.55 -5.32
C THR A 32 4.90 -7.42 -3.91
N MET A 33 5.74 -6.41 -3.62
CA MET A 33 6.27 -6.23 -2.26
C MET A 33 5.16 -5.97 -1.23
N LEU A 34 4.11 -5.23 -1.61
CA LEU A 34 2.92 -5.04 -0.78
C LEU A 34 2.16 -6.36 -0.56
N GLU A 35 1.93 -7.17 -1.60
CA GLU A 35 1.21 -8.44 -1.47
C GLU A 35 1.94 -9.43 -0.56
N GLU A 36 3.27 -9.44 -0.61
CA GLU A 36 4.10 -10.36 0.17
C GLU A 36 4.24 -9.97 1.64
N HIS A 37 4.30 -8.66 1.94
CA HIS A 37 4.72 -8.17 3.26
C HIS A 37 3.63 -7.47 4.06
N LEU A 38 2.59 -6.91 3.43
CA LEU A 38 1.55 -6.19 4.14
C LEU A 38 0.66 -7.18 4.90
N ASP A 39 0.69 -7.09 6.23
CA ASP A 39 -0.13 -7.95 7.07
C ASP A 39 -1.62 -7.58 6.94
N LEU A 40 -2.44 -8.59 6.66
CA LEU A 40 -3.87 -8.47 6.40
C LEU A 40 -4.63 -9.59 7.14
N PRO A 41 -5.83 -9.31 7.66
CA PRO A 41 -6.55 -8.04 7.61
C PRO A 41 -6.11 -7.06 8.72
N PHE A 42 -6.25 -5.75 8.46
CA PHE A 42 -6.18 -4.72 9.50
C PHE A 42 -7.36 -3.75 9.42
N THR A 43 -7.55 -2.97 10.49
CA THR A 43 -8.65 -2.01 10.58
C THR A 43 -8.10 -0.58 10.57
N THR A 44 -8.76 0.32 9.85
CA THR A 44 -8.44 1.75 9.82
C THR A 44 -9.70 2.60 9.70
N VAL A 45 -9.58 3.92 9.81
CA VAL A 45 -10.71 4.87 9.73
C VAL A 45 -10.60 5.69 8.46
N VAL A 46 -11.54 5.50 7.53
CA VAL A 46 -11.66 6.29 6.30
C VAL A 46 -12.84 7.25 6.44
N LEU A 47 -12.58 8.56 6.34
CA LEU A 47 -13.60 9.61 6.44
C LEU A 47 -14.50 9.47 7.70
N GLY A 48 -13.94 9.01 8.82
CA GLY A 48 -14.66 8.80 10.07
C GLY A 48 -15.40 7.47 10.20
N VAL A 49 -15.32 6.58 9.20
CA VAL A 49 -15.90 5.24 9.22
C VAL A 49 -14.79 4.20 9.40
N GLU A 50 -14.93 3.35 10.41
CA GLU A 50 -14.04 2.21 10.61
C GLU A 50 -14.27 1.16 9.52
N VAL A 51 -13.21 0.78 8.82
CA VAL A 51 -13.23 -0.21 7.74
C VAL A 51 -12.18 -1.29 7.97
N THR A 52 -12.48 -2.52 7.58
CA THR A 52 -11.50 -3.61 7.53
C THR A 52 -10.89 -3.68 6.15
N VAL A 53 -9.57 -3.51 6.06
CA VAL A 53 -8.76 -3.78 4.87
C VAL A 53 -8.45 -5.27 4.86
N GLY A 54 -8.97 -6.00 3.87
CA GLY A 54 -8.84 -7.46 3.79
C GLY A 54 -8.01 -7.97 2.63
N GLY A 55 -7.56 -7.08 1.75
CA GLY A 55 -6.85 -7.42 0.52
C GLY A 55 -6.31 -6.19 -0.16
N ILE A 56 -5.44 -6.39 -1.13
CA ILE A 56 -4.99 -5.38 -2.09
C ILE A 56 -5.19 -5.92 -3.50
N ASP A 57 -5.25 -5.02 -4.47
CA ASP A 57 -5.41 -5.36 -5.88
C ASP A 57 -4.72 -4.31 -6.76
N LEU A 58 -4.36 -4.71 -7.98
CA LEU A 58 -3.82 -3.84 -9.01
C LEU A 58 -4.85 -3.71 -10.13
N THR A 59 -5.41 -2.52 -10.28
CA THR A 59 -6.46 -2.28 -11.27
C THR A 59 -5.90 -2.28 -12.70
N LEU A 60 -6.77 -2.52 -13.69
CA LEU A 60 -6.41 -2.49 -15.12
C LEU A 60 -5.88 -1.13 -15.60
N ASP A 61 -6.16 -0.05 -14.87
CA ASP A 61 -5.65 1.29 -15.15
C ASP A 61 -4.42 1.68 -14.33
N GLY A 62 -3.72 0.70 -13.74
CA GLY A 62 -2.42 0.90 -13.11
C GLY A 62 -2.49 1.60 -11.75
N ARG A 63 -3.49 1.26 -10.92
CA ARG A 63 -3.61 1.80 -9.57
C ARG A 63 -3.64 0.66 -8.56
N ILE A 64 -2.81 0.79 -7.52
CA ILE A 64 -2.90 -0.10 -6.36
C ILE A 64 -4.06 0.37 -5.50
N VAL A 65 -4.98 -0.55 -5.21
CA VAL A 65 -6.14 -0.31 -4.35
C VAL A 65 -6.14 -1.29 -3.20
N VAL A 66 -6.75 -0.88 -2.09
CA VAL A 66 -7.06 -1.78 -0.98
C VAL A 66 -8.54 -2.16 -1.01
N LEU A 67 -8.83 -3.40 -0.68
CA LEU A 67 -10.18 -3.95 -0.63
C LEU A 67 -10.72 -3.79 0.80
N CYS A 68 -11.60 -2.82 0.97
CA CYS A 68 -12.20 -2.48 2.25
C CYS A 68 -13.60 -3.09 2.40
N SER A 69 -13.96 -3.42 3.63
CA SER A 69 -15.32 -3.80 4.00
C SER A 69 -15.79 -3.11 5.27
N HIS A 70 -17.08 -2.80 5.32
CA HIS A 70 -17.77 -2.29 6.50
C HIS A 70 -19.21 -2.82 6.52
N GLY A 71 -19.52 -3.66 7.50
CA GLY A 71 -20.80 -4.38 7.53
C GLY A 71 -21.01 -5.20 6.25
N GLY A 72 -22.11 -4.95 5.54
CA GLY A 72 -22.43 -5.62 4.27
C GLY A 72 -21.81 -4.97 3.02
N MET A 73 -21.11 -3.84 3.15
CA MET A 73 -20.56 -3.08 2.02
C MET A 73 -19.11 -3.47 1.76
N ARG A 74 -18.73 -3.51 0.48
CA ARG A 74 -17.36 -3.72 0.01
C ARG A 74 -17.00 -2.64 -1.00
N GLN A 75 -15.82 -2.05 -0.87
CA GLN A 75 -15.35 -0.99 -1.76
C GLN A 75 -13.83 -1.06 -1.88
N SER A 76 -13.30 -0.72 -3.06
CA SER A 76 -11.89 -0.47 -3.23
C SER A 76 -11.54 1.00 -2.99
N ILE A 77 -10.42 1.25 -2.32
CA ILE A 77 -9.90 2.59 -2.04
C ILE A 77 -8.48 2.66 -2.59
N GLY A 78 -8.11 3.75 -3.26
CA GLY A 78 -6.74 3.96 -3.70
C GLY A 78 -5.78 3.89 -2.51
N ILE A 79 -4.70 3.12 -2.62
CA ILE A 79 -3.79 2.92 -1.48
C ILE A 79 -3.13 4.24 -1.03
N LEU A 80 -2.97 5.20 -1.95
CA LEU A 80 -2.48 6.54 -1.64
C LEU A 80 -3.42 7.29 -0.67
N ASP A 81 -4.73 7.06 -0.81
CA ASP A 81 -5.78 7.70 0.00
C ASP A 81 -6.05 6.95 1.32
N LEU A 82 -5.33 5.84 1.60
CA LEU A 82 -5.59 4.99 2.76
C LEU A 82 -4.94 5.50 4.05
N PRO A 83 -5.66 6.08 5.02
CA PRO A 83 -5.08 6.40 6.31
C PRO A 83 -4.56 5.14 7.00
N LEU A 84 -3.35 5.20 7.57
CA LEU A 84 -2.78 4.12 8.36
C LEU A 84 -3.22 4.22 9.83
N PRO A 85 -3.59 3.09 10.47
CA PRO A 85 -3.91 3.08 11.89
C PRO A 85 -2.65 3.26 12.74
N SER A 86 -2.84 3.51 14.03
CA SER A 86 -1.77 3.49 15.03
C SER A 86 -2.11 2.49 16.14
N PRO A 87 -1.34 1.40 16.32
CA PRO A 87 -0.14 1.06 15.56
C PRO A 87 -0.44 0.67 14.10
N ALA A 88 0.53 0.90 13.21
CA ALA A 88 0.45 0.47 11.83
C ALA A 88 0.60 -1.06 11.73
N PRO A 89 -0.01 -1.72 10.72
CA PRO A 89 0.20 -3.14 10.48
C PRO A 89 1.66 -3.42 10.08
N GLU A 90 2.10 -4.65 10.26
CA GLU A 90 3.38 -5.09 9.71
C GLU A 90 3.36 -4.95 8.18
N GLY A 91 4.50 -4.56 7.59
CA GLY A 91 4.61 -4.28 6.16
C GLY A 91 4.07 -2.92 5.71
N ALA A 92 3.49 -2.10 6.60
CA ALA A 92 2.99 -0.76 6.25
C ALA A 92 4.06 0.17 5.66
N GLN A 93 5.36 -0.10 5.90
CA GLN A 93 6.45 0.62 5.24
C GLN A 93 6.40 0.55 3.71
N TRP A 94 5.86 -0.54 3.14
CA TRP A 94 5.70 -0.67 1.68
C TRP A 94 4.61 0.26 1.14
N ILE A 95 3.62 0.62 1.97
CA ILE A 95 2.63 1.65 1.63
C ILE A 95 3.32 3.01 1.55
N GLU A 96 4.21 3.31 2.50
CA GLU A 96 4.99 4.55 2.49
C GLU A 96 6.00 4.60 1.33
N ALA A 97 6.63 3.48 0.98
CA ALA A 97 7.52 3.38 -0.18
C ALA A 97 6.74 3.65 -1.47
N TYR A 98 5.57 3.06 -1.64
CA TYR A 98 4.71 3.32 -2.80
C TYR A 98 4.25 4.79 -2.86
N ARG A 99 3.87 5.39 -1.73
CA ARG A 99 3.56 6.82 -1.64
C ARG A 99 4.72 7.69 -2.09
N HIS A 100 5.93 7.36 -1.67
CA HIS A 100 7.13 8.11 -2.03
C HIS A 100 7.47 7.98 -3.52
N TRP A 101 7.29 6.80 -4.10
CA TRP A 101 7.47 6.57 -5.54
C TRP A 101 6.45 7.34 -6.39
N ALA A 102 5.18 7.40 -5.93
CA ALA A 102 4.10 8.05 -6.66
C ALA A 102 4.17 9.59 -6.67
N GLY A 103 4.91 10.21 -5.74
CA GLY A 103 5.12 11.66 -5.66
C GLY A 103 4.28 12.36 -4.59
#